data_AF-A0A840P155-F1
#
_entry.id   AF-A0A840P155-F1
#
_cell.length_a   1.000
_cell.length_b   1.000
_cell.length_c   1.000
_cell.angle_alpha   90.00
_cell.angle_beta   90.00
_cell.angle_gamma   90.00
#
_symmetry.space_group_name_H-M   'P 1'
#
loop_
_entity.id
_entity.type
_entity.pdbx_description
1 polymer ?
#
loop_
_entity_poly.entity_id
_entity_poly.type
_entity_poly.pdbx_seq_one_letter_code
_entity_poly.pdbx_strand_id
1 'polypeptide(L)'
;MADPRHTAAAVKDAIGVLGGGFMMSREAKALCEQNGLGGREMYFRGRCGVLGEVDADVVTAACVFFPAGHVRESWEGGRSLPADKAADMYASACHAWGRRRLGGFDGCARLAGLLEPVIAEASVLGAPLFAGWRALPPPPDAPARAAHMLHVARELRGGVHGMAVLSLGLSPLEATLVGTHFGSPTGLADGVAMARFLQWPEPYPEPSARAVELRARAEELTDELLAPAFAVLDDAQAGELIELLGRARGL
;
A
#
# COMPACT_ATOMS: atom_id res chain seq x y z
N MET A 1 27.28 -7.95 4.95
CA MET A 1 26.08 -7.35 4.37
C MET A 1 25.11 -8.47 4.06
N ALA A 2 24.03 -8.54 4.83
CA ALA A 2 22.89 -9.38 4.59
C ALA A 2 22.31 -9.06 3.21
N ASP A 3 21.77 -10.06 2.53
CA ASP A 3 21.11 -9.87 1.24
C ASP A 3 19.91 -8.91 1.42
N PRO A 4 19.88 -7.73 0.76
CA PRO A 4 18.77 -6.78 0.91
C PRO A 4 17.41 -7.37 0.48
N ARG A 5 17.40 -8.44 -0.33
CA ARG A 5 16.18 -9.21 -0.63
C ARG A 5 15.56 -9.82 0.62
N HIS A 6 16.38 -10.26 1.57
CA HIS A 6 15.90 -10.79 2.84
C HIS A 6 15.12 -9.72 3.60
N THR A 7 15.66 -8.50 3.70
CA THR A 7 14.99 -7.39 4.35
C THR A 7 13.68 -7.06 3.66
N ALA A 8 13.67 -6.91 2.33
CA ALA A 8 12.47 -6.63 1.54
C ALA A 8 11.36 -7.67 1.77
N ALA A 9 11.73 -8.96 1.82
CA ALA A 9 10.81 -10.05 2.10
C ALA A 9 10.31 -10.03 3.56
N ALA A 10 11.18 -9.79 4.53
CA ALA A 10 10.86 -9.84 5.95
C ALA A 10 9.90 -8.73 6.41
N VAL A 11 9.98 -7.54 5.78
CA VAL A 11 9.16 -6.37 6.19
C VAL A 11 7.78 -6.32 5.54
N LYS A 12 7.52 -7.11 4.49
CA LYS A 12 6.37 -6.91 3.58
C LYS A 12 5.01 -6.94 4.26
N ASP A 13 4.78 -7.89 5.16
CA ASP A 13 3.48 -8.05 5.82
C ASP A 13 3.24 -6.93 6.83
N ALA A 14 4.27 -6.54 7.58
CA ALA A 14 4.16 -5.46 8.54
C ALA A 14 3.92 -4.11 7.82
N ILE A 15 4.64 -3.84 6.74
CA ILE A 15 4.42 -2.66 5.90
C ILE A 15 3.01 -2.66 5.31
N GLY A 16 2.53 -3.79 4.79
CA GLY A 16 1.19 -3.90 4.23
C GLY A 16 0.09 -3.60 5.26
N VAL A 17 0.19 -4.21 6.45
CA VAL A 17 -0.79 -4.04 7.55
C VAL A 17 -0.74 -2.63 8.11
N LEU A 18 0.42 -2.16 8.53
CA LEU A 18 0.58 -0.86 9.19
C LEU A 18 0.38 0.29 8.20
N GLY A 19 0.98 0.21 7.01
CA GLY A 19 0.87 1.23 5.97
C GLY A 19 -0.51 1.31 5.32
N GLY A 20 -1.34 0.27 5.46
CA GLY A 20 -2.73 0.29 5.00
C GLY A 20 -3.78 0.47 6.09
N GLY A 21 -3.41 0.38 7.37
CA GLY A 21 -4.36 0.33 8.48
C GLY A 21 -5.29 1.55 8.59
N PHE A 22 -4.80 2.74 8.26
CA PHE A 22 -5.62 3.96 8.31
C PHE A 22 -6.76 3.96 7.28
N MET A 23 -6.63 3.22 6.17
CA MET A 23 -7.64 3.19 5.09
C MET A 23 -8.96 2.53 5.55
N MET A 24 -8.90 1.74 6.63
CA MET A 24 -10.04 1.07 7.27
C MET A 24 -10.44 1.73 8.61
N SER A 25 -9.91 2.90 8.90
CA SER A 25 -10.03 3.53 10.22
C SER A 25 -11.21 4.49 10.35
N ARG A 26 -11.50 4.89 11.60
CA ARG A 26 -12.49 5.94 11.88
C ARG A 26 -12.08 7.30 11.31
N GLU A 27 -10.79 7.57 11.14
CA GLU A 27 -10.29 8.79 10.51
C GLU A 27 -10.68 8.84 9.03
N ALA A 28 -10.50 7.73 8.29
CA ALA A 28 -10.97 7.63 6.91
C ALA A 28 -12.50 7.69 6.81
N LYS A 29 -13.21 7.03 7.74
CA LYS A 29 -14.68 7.11 7.81
C LYS A 29 -15.19 8.54 8.05
N ALA A 30 -14.51 9.31 8.90
CA ALA A 30 -14.87 10.70 9.15
C ALA A 30 -14.73 11.56 7.89
N LEU A 31 -13.74 11.29 7.03
CA LEU A 31 -13.63 11.97 5.73
C LEU A 31 -14.84 11.66 4.84
N CYS A 32 -15.28 10.40 4.77
CA CYS A 32 -16.49 10.02 4.03
C CYS A 32 -17.70 10.85 4.48
N GLU A 33 -17.95 10.90 5.79
CA GLU A 33 -19.07 11.63 6.39
C GLU A 33 -19.00 13.14 6.13
N GLN A 34 -17.81 13.74 6.24
CA GLN A 34 -17.60 15.18 6.05
C GLN A 34 -17.79 15.64 4.60
N ASN A 35 -17.56 14.75 3.63
CA ASN A 35 -17.60 15.10 2.20
C ASN A 35 -18.80 14.49 1.48
N GLY A 36 -19.67 13.76 2.19
CA GLY A 36 -20.80 13.07 1.60
C GLY A 36 -20.40 12.00 0.58
N LEU A 37 -19.24 11.36 0.77
CA LEU A 37 -18.72 10.32 -0.12
C LEU A 37 -18.86 8.93 0.50
N GLY A 38 -19.09 7.92 -0.32
CA GLY A 38 -18.97 6.52 0.04
C GLY A 38 -17.53 6.12 0.35
N GLY A 39 -17.36 4.99 1.05
CA GLY A 39 -16.04 4.51 1.46
C GLY A 39 -15.08 4.24 0.29
N ARG A 40 -15.58 3.68 -0.82
CA ARG A 40 -14.78 3.42 -2.02
C ARG A 40 -14.48 4.70 -2.81
N GLU A 41 -15.44 5.62 -2.88
CA GLU A 41 -15.23 6.94 -3.49
C GLU A 41 -14.11 7.69 -2.77
N MET A 42 -14.20 7.83 -1.44
CA MET A 42 -13.15 8.48 -0.65
C MET A 42 -11.82 7.72 -0.72
N TYR A 43 -11.84 6.38 -0.73
CA TYR A 43 -10.63 5.58 -0.89
C TYR A 43 -9.89 5.88 -2.18
N PHE A 44 -10.56 5.81 -3.34
CA PHE A 44 -9.91 6.06 -4.62
C PHE A 44 -9.57 7.54 -4.79
N ARG A 45 -10.49 8.43 -4.41
CA ARG A 45 -10.28 9.87 -4.54
C ARG A 45 -9.12 10.37 -3.68
N GLY A 46 -9.07 9.93 -2.42
CA GLY A 46 -8.00 10.29 -1.48
C GLY A 46 -6.67 9.60 -1.78
N ARG A 47 -6.68 8.28 -1.99
CA ARG A 47 -5.44 7.52 -2.26
C ARG A 47 -4.81 7.89 -3.60
N CYS A 48 -5.62 8.06 -4.65
CA CYS A 48 -5.15 8.27 -6.02
C CYS A 48 -5.14 9.75 -6.41
N GLY A 49 -5.60 10.65 -5.55
CA GLY A 49 -5.58 12.09 -5.81
C GLY A 49 -4.20 12.67 -6.10
N VAL A 50 -3.15 12.01 -5.60
CA VAL A 50 -1.73 12.32 -5.90
C VAL A 50 -1.36 12.16 -7.39
N LEU A 51 -2.20 11.49 -8.18
CA LEU A 51 -2.05 11.38 -9.64
C LEU A 51 -2.58 12.63 -10.38
N GLY A 52 -3.27 13.53 -9.67
CA GLY A 52 -4.00 14.66 -10.23
C GLY A 52 -5.38 14.29 -10.77
N GLU A 53 -6.03 15.25 -11.43
CA GLU A 53 -7.28 15.03 -12.14
C GLU A 53 -7.02 14.29 -13.45
N VAL A 54 -7.23 12.98 -13.43
CA VAL A 54 -7.01 12.08 -14.57
C VAL A 54 -8.29 11.30 -14.89
N ASP A 55 -8.34 10.68 -16.07
CA ASP A 55 -9.38 9.70 -16.37
C ASP A 55 -9.23 8.45 -15.47
N ALA A 56 -10.34 7.80 -15.14
CA ALA A 56 -10.36 6.60 -14.31
C ALA A 56 -9.49 5.45 -14.85
N ASP A 57 -9.19 5.38 -16.15
CA ASP A 57 -8.29 4.35 -16.70
C ASP A 57 -6.85 4.56 -16.22
N VAL A 58 -6.42 5.80 -15.98
CA VAL A 58 -5.11 6.10 -15.37
C VAL A 58 -5.09 5.62 -13.91
N VAL A 59 -6.19 5.81 -13.18
CA VAL A 59 -6.34 5.29 -11.81
C VAL A 59 -6.34 3.77 -11.81
N THR A 60 -7.02 3.14 -12.76
CA THR A 60 -7.06 1.67 -12.94
C THR A 60 -5.66 1.12 -13.20
N ALA A 61 -4.89 1.75 -14.07
CA ALA A 61 -3.50 1.37 -14.34
C ALA A 61 -2.61 1.45 -13.09
N ALA A 62 -2.87 2.38 -12.17
CA ALA A 62 -2.16 2.52 -10.91
C ALA A 62 -2.67 1.57 -9.80
N CYS A 63 -3.94 1.16 -9.86
CA CYS A 63 -4.62 0.32 -8.87
C CYS A 63 -4.91 -1.09 -9.42
N VAL A 64 -3.83 -1.76 -9.85
CA VAL A 64 -3.79 -3.04 -10.58
C VAL A 64 -4.77 -4.13 -10.10
N PHE A 65 -5.02 -4.24 -8.79
CA PHE A 65 -5.77 -5.35 -8.20
C PHE A 65 -7.28 -5.11 -8.10
N PHE A 66 -7.81 -4.03 -8.67
CA PHE A 66 -9.24 -3.75 -8.71
C PHE A 66 -9.81 -3.92 -10.12
N PRO A 67 -11.08 -4.33 -10.26
CA PRO A 67 -11.75 -4.37 -11.56
C PRO A 67 -12.00 -2.95 -12.08
N ALA A 68 -11.71 -2.72 -13.35
CA ALA A 68 -11.75 -1.39 -13.99
C ALA A 68 -13.10 -0.67 -13.82
N GLY A 69 -14.22 -1.40 -13.94
CA GLY A 69 -15.56 -0.83 -13.76
C GLY A 69 -15.78 -0.26 -12.35
N HIS A 70 -15.30 -0.98 -11.32
CA HIS A 70 -15.40 -0.52 -9.94
C HIS A 70 -14.51 0.68 -9.64
N VAL A 71 -13.29 0.71 -10.21
CA VAL A 71 -12.39 1.87 -10.12
C VAL A 71 -13.05 3.09 -10.76
N ARG A 72 -13.61 2.95 -11.96
CA ARG A 72 -14.29 4.04 -12.67
C ARG A 72 -15.49 4.56 -11.89
N GLU A 73 -16.39 3.70 -11.46
CA GLU A 73 -17.54 4.09 -10.64
C GLU A 73 -17.10 4.88 -9.39
N SER A 74 -16.11 4.37 -8.66
CA SER A 74 -15.67 4.98 -7.40
C SER A 74 -14.89 6.28 -7.61
N TRP A 75 -14.02 6.34 -8.62
CA TRP A 75 -13.26 7.56 -8.95
C TRP A 75 -14.18 8.68 -9.40
N GLU A 76 -15.11 8.37 -10.30
CA GLU A 76 -16.07 9.32 -10.85
C GLU A 76 -17.08 9.77 -9.78
N GLY A 77 -17.54 8.86 -8.92
CA GLY A 77 -18.43 9.19 -7.78
C GLY A 77 -17.79 10.15 -6.78
N GLY A 78 -16.46 10.09 -6.61
CA GLY A 78 -15.70 10.99 -5.75
C GLY A 78 -15.40 12.38 -6.33
N ARG A 79 -15.81 12.69 -7.58
CA ARG A 79 -15.37 13.91 -8.29
C ARG A 79 -15.87 15.23 -7.72
N SER A 80 -16.86 15.20 -6.83
CA SER A 80 -17.29 16.40 -6.11
C SER A 80 -16.18 17.00 -5.23
N LEU A 81 -15.20 16.19 -4.82
CA LEU A 81 -14.01 16.62 -4.08
C LEU A 81 -12.80 16.68 -5.03
N PRO A 82 -12.10 17.82 -5.22
CA PRO A 82 -10.89 17.88 -6.05
C PRO A 82 -9.81 16.89 -5.62
N ALA A 83 -9.11 16.28 -6.59
CA ALA A 83 -8.14 15.20 -6.37
C ALA A 83 -6.98 15.60 -5.46
N ASP A 84 -6.40 16.77 -5.66
CA ASP A 84 -5.32 17.32 -4.83
C ASP A 84 -5.76 17.50 -3.37
N LYS A 85 -6.93 18.10 -3.16
CA LYS A 85 -7.52 18.27 -1.82
C LYS A 85 -7.85 16.94 -1.18
N ALA A 86 -8.37 15.98 -1.94
CA ALA A 86 -8.65 14.65 -1.44
C ALA A 86 -7.38 13.95 -0.97
N ALA A 87 -6.27 14.07 -1.72
CA ALA A 87 -4.98 13.52 -1.33
C ALA A 87 -4.46 14.12 -0.02
N ASP A 88 -4.51 15.46 0.12
CA ASP A 88 -4.09 16.15 1.35
C ASP A 88 -4.94 15.73 2.56
N MET A 89 -6.26 15.60 2.37
CA MET A 89 -7.18 15.14 3.41
C MET A 89 -6.91 13.68 3.80
N TYR A 90 -6.67 12.81 2.82
CA TYR A 90 -6.39 11.40 3.05
C TYR A 90 -5.04 11.21 3.77
N ALA A 91 -4.02 11.99 3.40
CA ALA A 91 -2.75 12.06 4.11
C ALA A 91 -2.93 12.55 5.55
N SER A 92 -3.76 13.57 5.76
CA SER A 92 -4.09 14.07 7.10
C SER A 92 -4.80 13.01 7.95
N ALA A 93 -5.67 12.19 7.37
CA ALA A 93 -6.28 11.05 8.05
C ALA A 93 -5.24 9.96 8.40
N CYS A 94 -4.29 9.68 7.50
CA CYS A 94 -3.15 8.80 7.77
C CYS A 94 -2.33 9.31 8.97
N HIS A 95 -2.04 10.62 9.02
CA HIS A 95 -1.30 11.25 10.11
C HIS A 95 -2.06 11.20 11.44
N ALA A 96 -3.36 11.51 11.43
CA ALA A 96 -4.21 11.44 12.62
C ALA A 96 -4.32 10.00 13.15
N TRP A 97 -4.44 9.02 12.24
CA TRP A 97 -4.39 7.61 12.58
C TRP A 97 -3.05 7.24 13.21
N GLY A 98 -1.92 7.71 12.65
CA GLY A 98 -0.58 7.51 13.20
C GLY A 98 -0.45 8.05 14.63
N ARG A 99 -0.87 9.30 14.88
CA ARG A 99 -0.89 9.90 16.22
C ARG A 99 -1.70 9.08 17.21
N ARG A 100 -2.87 8.59 16.81
CA ARG A 100 -3.70 7.75 17.68
C ARG A 100 -3.08 6.37 17.90
N ARG A 101 -2.65 5.71 16.83
CA ARG A 101 -2.31 4.28 16.84
C ARG A 101 -0.89 4.01 17.32
N LEU A 102 0.03 4.88 16.93
CA LEU A 102 1.46 4.77 17.22
C LEU A 102 1.91 5.79 18.29
N GLY A 103 1.03 6.67 18.80
CA GLY A 103 1.41 7.72 19.74
C GLY A 103 2.05 7.24 21.05
N GLY A 104 1.76 6.01 21.49
CA GLY A 104 2.40 5.38 22.64
C GLY A 104 3.66 4.58 22.32
N PHE A 105 4.06 4.50 21.05
CA PHE A 105 5.21 3.72 20.61
C PHE A 105 6.46 4.59 20.55
N ASP A 106 7.42 4.30 21.43
CA ASP A 106 8.71 5.00 21.51
C ASP A 106 9.56 4.87 20.23
N GLY A 107 9.36 3.80 19.46
CA GLY A 107 10.09 3.52 18.22
C GLY A 107 9.67 4.35 17.00
N CYS A 108 8.68 5.25 17.09
CA CYS A 108 8.16 5.98 15.93
C CYS A 108 9.23 6.77 15.16
N ALA A 109 10.03 7.57 15.86
CA ALA A 109 11.04 8.43 15.23
C ALA A 109 12.11 7.59 14.53
N ARG A 110 12.51 6.48 15.15
CA ARG A 110 13.52 5.58 14.60
C ARG A 110 12.99 4.80 13.40
N LEU A 111 11.76 4.28 13.50
CA LEU A 111 11.08 3.60 12.38
C LEU A 111 10.98 4.51 11.15
N ALA A 112 10.55 5.76 11.34
CA ALA A 112 10.52 6.74 10.26
C ALA A 112 11.91 6.99 9.66
N GLY A 113 12.93 7.24 10.49
CA GLY A 113 14.29 7.50 10.03
C GLY A 113 14.96 6.32 9.32
N LEU A 114 14.51 5.08 9.52
CA LEU A 114 14.97 3.90 8.78
C LEU A 114 14.24 3.74 7.43
N LEU A 115 12.95 4.10 7.35
CA LEU A 115 12.19 4.02 6.10
C LEU A 115 12.48 5.18 5.14
N GLU A 116 12.80 6.37 5.65
CA GLU A 116 13.13 7.55 4.85
C GLU A 116 14.23 7.32 3.80
N PRO A 117 15.43 6.80 4.15
CA PRO A 117 16.46 6.52 3.15
C PRO A 117 16.04 5.45 2.14
N VAL A 118 15.29 4.42 2.57
CA VAL A 118 14.76 3.39 1.66
C VAL A 118 13.80 4.01 0.63
N ILE A 119 12.90 4.88 1.08
CA ILE A 119 11.95 5.61 0.22
C ILE A 119 12.66 6.60 -0.71
N ALA A 120 13.72 7.24 -0.24
CA ALA A 120 14.52 8.16 -1.04
C ALA A 120 15.27 7.44 -2.16
N GLU A 121 15.86 6.27 -1.87
CA GLU A 121 16.62 5.46 -2.84
C GLU A 121 15.72 4.72 -3.83
N ALA A 122 14.48 4.38 -3.44
CA ALA A 122 13.57 3.61 -4.27
C ALA A 122 13.23 4.30 -5.61
N SER A 123 13.26 3.50 -6.67
CA SER A 123 12.83 3.91 -8.01
C SER A 123 11.31 4.16 -8.03
N VAL A 124 10.91 5.23 -8.70
CA VAL A 124 9.49 5.54 -8.96
C VAL A 124 8.93 4.83 -10.19
N LEU A 125 9.79 4.21 -11.00
CA LEU A 125 9.38 3.63 -12.28
C LEU A 125 8.33 2.54 -12.06
N GLY A 126 7.18 2.71 -12.70
CA GLY A 126 6.02 1.82 -12.58
C GLY A 126 5.34 1.78 -11.20
N ALA A 127 5.66 2.74 -10.31
CA ALA A 127 5.00 2.93 -9.03
C ALA A 127 4.47 4.38 -8.89
N PRO A 128 3.48 4.80 -9.71
CA PRO A 128 3.03 6.20 -9.74
C PRO A 128 2.36 6.66 -8.43
N LEU A 129 1.64 5.79 -7.73
CA LEU A 129 1.10 6.13 -6.40
C LEU A 129 2.21 6.36 -5.39
N PHE A 130 3.26 5.53 -5.39
CA PHE A 130 4.44 5.77 -4.57
C PHE A 130 5.09 7.11 -4.91
N ALA A 131 5.26 7.41 -6.19
CA ALA A 131 5.84 8.68 -6.64
C ALA A 131 5.04 9.89 -6.12
N GLY A 132 3.71 9.84 -6.23
CA GLY A 132 2.82 10.89 -5.75
C GLY A 132 2.82 11.02 -4.22
N TRP A 133 2.68 9.91 -3.49
CA TRP A 133 2.69 9.91 -2.03
C TRP A 133 4.04 10.33 -1.44
N ARG A 134 5.16 9.93 -2.06
CA ARG A 134 6.50 10.36 -1.66
C ARG A 134 6.72 11.86 -1.81
N ALA A 135 6.00 12.52 -2.71
CA ALA A 135 6.10 13.96 -2.95
C ALA A 135 5.31 14.80 -1.92
N LEU A 136 4.38 14.19 -1.17
CA LEU A 136 3.65 14.89 -0.12
C LEU A 136 4.58 15.24 1.05
N PRO A 137 4.38 16.41 1.71
CA PRO A 137 5.24 16.83 2.80
C PRO A 137 5.09 15.91 4.02
N PRO A 138 6.18 15.33 4.55
CA PRO A 138 6.10 14.51 5.74
C PRO A 138 5.79 15.37 6.96
N PRO A 139 4.94 14.91 7.89
CA PRO A 139 4.60 15.67 9.08
C PRO A 139 5.81 15.76 10.03
N PRO A 140 5.88 16.79 10.90
CA PRO A 140 7.01 16.98 11.81
C PRO A 140 6.95 16.06 13.05
N ASP A 141 5.77 15.59 13.45
CA ASP A 141 5.62 14.72 14.62
C ASP A 141 5.91 13.24 14.29
N ALA A 142 6.61 12.56 15.19
CA ALA A 142 7.14 11.22 14.93
C ALA A 142 6.05 10.16 14.66
N PRO A 143 4.92 10.07 15.40
CA PRO A 143 3.88 9.08 15.12
C PRO A 143 3.21 9.27 13.75
N ALA A 144 2.89 10.52 13.38
CA ALA A 144 2.34 10.80 12.07
C ALA A 144 3.34 10.51 10.95
N ARG A 145 4.62 10.84 11.18
CA ARG A 145 5.70 10.62 10.21
C ARG A 145 5.93 9.13 9.98
N ALA A 146 5.95 8.32 11.02
CA ALA A 146 6.02 6.87 10.91
C ALA A 146 4.86 6.31 10.07
N ALA A 147 3.61 6.72 10.35
CA ALA A 147 2.45 6.29 9.58
C ALA A 147 2.54 6.71 8.10
N HIS A 148 3.01 7.93 7.82
CA HIS A 148 3.22 8.41 6.47
C HIS A 148 4.27 7.57 5.73
N MET A 149 5.44 7.32 6.33
CA MET A 149 6.49 6.50 5.72
C MET A 149 6.05 5.06 5.49
N LEU A 150 5.30 4.47 6.43
CA LEU A 150 4.72 3.14 6.26
C LEU A 150 3.75 3.10 5.07
N HIS A 151 2.90 4.12 4.90
CA HIS A 151 1.99 4.18 3.77
C HIS A 151 2.74 4.34 2.44
N VAL A 152 3.73 5.24 2.37
CA VAL A 152 4.57 5.44 1.18
C VAL A 152 5.29 4.13 0.80
N ALA A 153 5.90 3.42 1.77
CA ALA A 153 6.53 2.13 1.53
C ALA A 153 5.54 1.04 1.07
N ARG A 154 4.29 1.10 1.56
CA ARG A 154 3.20 0.22 1.10
C ARG A 154 2.77 0.55 -0.34
N GLU A 155 2.77 1.81 -0.74
CA GLU A 155 2.52 2.19 -2.15
C GLU A 155 3.66 1.73 -3.06
N LEU A 156 4.92 1.81 -2.59
CA LEU A 156 6.09 1.29 -3.32
C LEU A 156 5.93 -0.21 -3.60
N ARG A 157 5.71 -1.01 -2.55
CA ARG A 157 5.51 -2.46 -2.72
C ARG A 157 4.31 -2.76 -3.61
N GLY A 158 3.20 -2.03 -3.43
CA GLY A 158 1.98 -2.23 -4.22
C GLY A 158 2.21 -2.04 -5.73
N GLY A 159 2.92 -0.98 -6.12
CA GLY A 159 3.28 -0.72 -7.51
C GLY A 159 4.22 -1.80 -8.08
N VAL A 160 5.29 -2.11 -7.35
CA VAL A 160 6.27 -3.13 -7.78
C VAL A 160 5.65 -4.52 -7.88
N HIS A 161 4.78 -4.90 -6.94
CA HIS A 161 4.07 -6.17 -6.99
C HIS A 161 3.10 -6.24 -8.17
N GLY A 162 2.38 -5.15 -8.44
CA GLY A 162 1.52 -5.04 -9.63
C GLY A 162 2.30 -5.25 -10.93
N MET A 163 3.46 -4.61 -11.06
CA MET A 163 4.36 -4.83 -12.21
C MET A 163 4.82 -6.28 -12.31
N ALA A 164 5.28 -6.89 -11.21
CA ALA A 164 5.76 -8.27 -11.20
C ALA A 164 4.66 -9.24 -11.68
N VAL A 165 3.45 -9.12 -11.15
CA VAL A 165 2.27 -9.92 -11.54
C VAL A 165 2.00 -9.80 -13.04
N LEU A 166 1.89 -8.57 -13.55
CA LEU A 166 1.57 -8.33 -14.96
C LEU A 166 2.68 -8.79 -15.90
N SER A 167 3.95 -8.57 -15.54
CA SER A 167 5.12 -8.95 -16.37
C SER A 167 5.24 -10.47 -16.56
N LEU A 168 4.75 -11.24 -15.59
CA LEU A 168 4.72 -12.69 -15.61
C LEU A 168 3.48 -13.26 -16.33
N GLY A 169 2.60 -12.39 -16.84
CA GLY A 169 1.38 -12.77 -17.54
C GLY A 169 0.27 -13.31 -16.63
N LEU A 170 0.36 -13.08 -15.33
CA LEU A 170 -0.68 -13.46 -14.38
C LEU A 170 -1.73 -12.36 -14.29
N SER A 171 -3.02 -12.68 -14.39
CA SER A 171 -4.05 -11.67 -14.23
C SER A 171 -4.16 -11.20 -12.77
N PRO A 172 -4.55 -9.94 -12.50
CA PRO A 172 -4.72 -9.46 -11.12
C PRO A 172 -5.76 -10.24 -10.31
N LEU A 173 -6.82 -10.74 -10.94
CA LEU A 173 -7.83 -11.60 -10.30
C LEU A 173 -7.21 -12.95 -9.90
N GLU A 174 -6.52 -13.65 -10.80
CA GLU A 174 -5.86 -14.91 -10.46
C GLU A 174 -4.81 -14.73 -9.36
N ALA A 175 -4.01 -13.65 -9.43
CA ALA A 175 -3.05 -13.30 -8.39
C ALA A 175 -3.73 -13.08 -7.02
N THR A 176 -4.93 -12.50 -7.02
CA THR A 176 -5.74 -12.29 -5.82
C THR A 176 -6.30 -13.60 -5.29
N LEU A 177 -6.84 -14.46 -6.14
CA LEU A 177 -7.43 -15.74 -5.75
C LEU A 177 -6.40 -16.73 -5.20
N VAL A 178 -5.20 -16.77 -5.77
CA VAL A 178 -4.10 -17.62 -5.33
C VAL A 178 -3.41 -17.10 -4.07
N GLY A 179 -3.31 -15.77 -3.94
CA GLY A 179 -2.53 -15.14 -2.90
C GLY A 179 -3.07 -15.38 -1.49
N THR A 180 -2.17 -15.54 -0.53
CA THR A 180 -2.48 -15.44 0.91
C THR A 180 -2.25 -14.02 1.38
N HIS A 181 -3.28 -13.35 1.89
CA HIS A 181 -3.28 -11.90 2.11
C HIS A 181 -2.98 -11.48 3.56
N PHE A 182 -2.06 -12.16 4.25
CA PHE A 182 -1.71 -11.87 5.65
C PHE A 182 -1.15 -10.45 5.88
N GLY A 183 -0.56 -9.85 4.85
CA GLY A 183 -0.11 -8.47 4.83
C GLY A 183 -1.20 -7.43 4.56
N SER A 184 -2.47 -7.83 4.42
CA SER A 184 -3.56 -6.89 4.17
C SER A 184 -4.08 -6.25 5.47
N PRO A 185 -4.38 -4.93 5.49
CA PRO A 185 -5.03 -4.28 6.63
C PRO A 185 -6.49 -4.75 6.84
N THR A 186 -7.07 -5.51 5.90
CA THR A 186 -8.44 -6.03 6.01
C THR A 186 -8.57 -7.22 6.95
N GLY A 187 -7.46 -7.90 7.27
CA GLY A 187 -7.47 -9.17 8.01
C GLY A 187 -8.03 -10.37 7.24
N LEU A 188 -8.43 -10.19 5.97
CA LEU A 188 -8.87 -11.28 5.11
C LEU A 188 -7.63 -11.99 4.55
N ALA A 189 -7.39 -13.24 4.96
CA ALA A 189 -6.28 -14.04 4.44
C ALA A 189 -6.63 -14.80 3.15
N ASP A 190 -7.90 -15.20 3.01
CA ASP A 190 -8.43 -16.01 1.92
C ASP A 190 -8.60 -15.20 0.61
N GLY A 191 -8.17 -15.79 -0.51
CA GLY A 191 -8.17 -15.15 -1.82
C GLY A 191 -9.56 -14.87 -2.38
N VAL A 192 -10.54 -15.75 -2.13
CA VAL A 192 -11.94 -15.55 -2.56
C VAL A 192 -12.59 -14.41 -1.77
N ALA A 193 -12.38 -14.38 -0.45
CA ALA A 193 -12.83 -13.29 0.40
C ALA A 193 -12.20 -11.96 -0.02
N MET A 194 -10.90 -11.95 -0.37
CA MET A 194 -10.22 -10.77 -0.89
C MET A 194 -10.79 -10.33 -2.24
N ALA A 195 -11.02 -11.26 -3.18
CA ALA A 195 -11.59 -10.94 -4.49
C ALA A 195 -12.97 -10.28 -4.36
N ARG A 196 -13.83 -10.79 -3.47
CA ARG A 196 -15.12 -10.18 -3.12
C ARG A 196 -14.95 -8.80 -2.52
N PHE A 197 -14.03 -8.65 -1.57
CA PHE A 197 -13.77 -7.34 -0.95
C PHE A 197 -13.35 -6.30 -2.00
N LEU A 198 -12.52 -6.68 -2.96
CA LEU A 198 -12.06 -5.83 -4.07
C LEU A 198 -13.10 -5.66 -5.19
N GLN A 199 -14.31 -6.23 -5.03
CA GLN A 199 -15.44 -6.16 -5.96
C GLN A 199 -15.21 -6.86 -7.31
N TRP A 200 -14.36 -7.88 -7.36
CA TRP A 200 -14.24 -8.71 -8.56
C TRP A 200 -15.57 -9.46 -8.84
N PRO A 201 -16.05 -9.47 -10.09
CA PRO A 201 -17.30 -10.13 -10.44
C PRO A 201 -17.18 -11.65 -10.34
N GLU A 202 -18.23 -12.28 -9.81
CA GLU A 202 -18.42 -13.73 -9.82
C GLU A 202 -19.03 -14.20 -11.16
N PRO A 203 -18.85 -15.48 -11.57
CA PRO A 203 -18.11 -16.54 -10.86
C PRO A 203 -16.58 -16.41 -10.99
N TYR A 204 -15.86 -16.82 -9.94
CA TYR A 204 -14.40 -16.86 -9.96
C TYR A 204 -13.87 -18.12 -10.64
N PRO A 205 -12.80 -18.02 -11.45
CA PRO A 205 -12.14 -19.19 -12.00
C PRO A 205 -11.42 -19.97 -10.90
N GLU A 206 -11.40 -21.28 -11.01
CA GLU A 206 -10.52 -22.12 -10.18
C GLU A 206 -9.06 -21.85 -10.54
N PRO A 207 -8.19 -21.47 -9.58
CA PRO A 207 -6.81 -21.19 -9.88
C PRO A 207 -6.05 -22.41 -10.40
N SER A 208 -5.38 -22.25 -11.54
CA SER A 208 -4.54 -23.32 -12.10
C SER A 208 -3.24 -23.50 -11.32
N ALA A 209 -2.63 -24.69 -11.39
CA ALA A 209 -1.29 -24.92 -10.85
C ALA A 209 -0.24 -23.94 -11.43
N ARG A 210 -0.43 -23.52 -12.69
CA ARG A 210 0.39 -22.50 -13.34
C ARG A 210 0.22 -21.13 -12.67
N ALA A 211 -1.02 -20.74 -12.34
CA ALA A 211 -1.27 -19.49 -11.61
C ALA A 211 -0.62 -19.49 -10.22
N VAL A 212 -0.61 -20.64 -9.53
CA VAL A 212 0.11 -20.83 -8.26
C VAL A 212 1.61 -20.59 -8.41
N GLU A 213 2.24 -21.23 -9.40
CA GLU A 213 3.67 -21.05 -9.69
C GLU A 213 3.99 -19.58 -10.04
N LEU A 214 3.21 -18.98 -10.94
CA LEU A 214 3.40 -17.59 -11.37
C LEU A 214 3.24 -16.61 -10.21
N ARG A 215 2.30 -16.85 -9.30
CA ARG A 215 2.08 -16.00 -8.13
C ARG A 215 3.24 -16.09 -7.14
N ALA A 216 3.84 -17.27 -6.94
CA ALA A 216 5.04 -17.42 -6.13
C ALA A 216 6.23 -16.68 -6.76
N ARG A 217 6.43 -16.84 -8.07
CA ARG A 217 7.46 -16.12 -8.82
C ARG A 217 7.26 -14.59 -8.80
N ALA A 218 6.01 -14.12 -8.79
CA ALA A 218 5.71 -12.71 -8.67
C ALA A 218 6.15 -12.14 -7.31
N GLU A 219 6.00 -12.89 -6.21
CA GLU A 219 6.52 -12.49 -4.89
C GLU A 219 8.05 -12.41 -4.89
N GLU A 220 8.73 -13.44 -5.40
CA GLU A 220 10.20 -13.46 -5.51
C GLU A 220 10.72 -12.28 -6.34
N LEU A 221 10.12 -12.04 -7.50
CA LEU A 221 10.45 -10.90 -8.36
C LEU A 221 10.16 -9.57 -7.68
N THR A 222 9.08 -9.46 -6.89
CA THR A 222 8.80 -8.24 -6.12
C THR A 222 9.90 -7.97 -5.10
N ASP A 223 10.35 -9.00 -4.40
CA ASP A 223 11.39 -8.88 -3.36
C ASP A 223 12.77 -8.57 -3.99
N GLU A 224 13.06 -9.14 -5.17
CA GLU A 224 14.25 -8.81 -5.98
C GLU A 224 14.24 -7.34 -6.45
N LEU A 225 13.12 -6.87 -7.00
CA LEU A 225 12.99 -5.50 -7.52
C LEU A 225 13.03 -4.45 -6.41
N LEU A 226 12.61 -4.79 -5.18
CA LEU A 226 12.68 -3.90 -4.03
C LEU A 226 14.04 -3.90 -3.32
N ALA A 227 14.83 -4.95 -3.47
CA ALA A 227 16.10 -5.10 -2.76
C ALA A 227 17.06 -3.92 -2.91
N PRO A 228 17.23 -3.29 -4.08
CA PRO A 228 18.11 -2.12 -4.22
C PRO A 228 17.72 -0.97 -3.28
N ALA A 229 16.42 -0.74 -3.04
CA ALA A 229 15.97 0.32 -2.13
C ALA A 229 16.37 0.05 -0.67
N PHE A 230 16.44 -1.23 -0.26
CA PHE A 230 16.84 -1.63 1.08
C PHE A 230 18.36 -1.73 1.26
N ALA A 231 19.15 -1.71 0.17
CA ALA A 231 20.61 -1.81 0.22
C ALA A 231 21.28 -0.57 0.87
N VAL A 232 20.54 0.52 1.05
CA VAL A 232 20.98 1.72 1.78
C VAL A 232 21.13 1.47 3.29
N LEU A 233 20.49 0.42 3.82
CA LEU A 233 20.58 0.04 5.23
C LEU A 233 21.72 -0.94 5.45
N ASP A 234 22.50 -0.73 6.50
CA ASP A 234 23.45 -1.74 6.97
C ASP A 234 22.74 -2.91 7.69
N ASP A 235 23.49 -3.96 8.04
CA ASP A 235 22.94 -5.18 8.65
C ASP A 235 22.25 -4.93 9.99
N ALA A 236 22.76 -3.97 10.78
CA ALA A 236 22.18 -3.62 12.07
C ALA A 236 20.89 -2.82 11.89
N GLN A 237 20.89 -1.85 10.98
CA GLN A 237 19.72 -1.04 10.62
C GLN A 237 18.59 -1.88 10.02
N ALA A 238 18.92 -2.84 9.16
CA ALA A 238 17.97 -3.78 8.58
C ALA A 238 17.31 -4.66 9.66
N GLY A 239 18.11 -5.21 10.58
CA GLY A 239 17.60 -5.97 11.72
C GLY A 239 16.70 -5.14 12.63
N GLU A 240 17.11 -3.90 12.94
CA GLU A 240 16.35 -2.97 13.75
C GLU A 240 15.01 -2.59 13.10
N LEU A 241 14.99 -2.37 11.78
CA LEU A 241 13.75 -2.09 11.04
C LEU A 241 12.76 -3.25 11.18
N ILE A 242 13.22 -4.49 11.00
CA ILE A 242 12.38 -5.69 11.13
C ILE A 242 11.80 -5.80 12.55
N GLU A 243 12.62 -5.58 13.57
CA GLU A 243 12.19 -5.63 14.98
C GLU A 243 11.14 -4.56 15.28
N LEU A 244 11.40 -3.30 14.89
CA LEU A 244 10.49 -2.17 15.13
C LEU A 244 9.15 -2.36 14.44
N LEU A 245 9.14 -2.88 13.20
CA LEU A 245 7.92 -3.23 12.49
C LEU A 245 7.14 -4.33 13.19
N GLY A 246 7.82 -5.36 13.72
CA GLY A 246 7.21 -6.42 14.51
C GLY A 246 6.53 -5.88 15.78
N ARG A 247 7.23 -5.03 16.54
CA ARG A 247 6.70 -4.38 17.74
C ARG A 247 5.51 -3.48 17.42
N ALA A 248 5.62 -2.64 16.39
CA ALA A 248 4.55 -1.74 15.98
C ALA A 248 3.29 -2.48 15.52
N ARG A 249 3.45 -3.62 14.84
CA ARG A 249 2.33 -4.47 14.40
C ARG A 249 1.58 -5.13 15.57
N GLY A 250 2.27 -5.36 16.69
CA GLY A 250 1.71 -5.98 17.90
C GLY A 250 0.93 -5.02 18.80
N LEU A 251 1.01 -3.71 18.57
CA LEU A 251 0.16 -2.71 19.23
C LEU A 251 -1.28 -2.96 18.81
#